data_AF-A0A1A7WTY0-F1
#
_entry.id   AF-A0A1A7WTY0-F1
#
_cell.length_a   1.000
_cell.length_b   1.000
_cell.length_c   1.000
_cell.angle_alpha   90.00
_cell.angle_beta   90.00
_cell.angle_gamma   90.00
#
_symmetry.space_group_name_H-M   'P 1'
#
loop_
_entity.id
_entity.type
_entity.pdbx_description
1 polymer ?
#
loop_
_entity_poly.entity_id
_entity_poly.type
_entity_poly.pdbx_seq_one_letter_code
_entity_poly.pdbx_strand_id
1 'polypeptide(L)'
;IKRGAYALINPTFQHSSKDAGLLFEILLSGMQIRGEEHTLLIPDEELASLRSVKKLEVICEDVLPKRLSDIRRLTAELAQRRVPLSWPDFERTVLTLVYTSQTLAQITD
;
A
#
# COMPACT_ATOMS: atom_id res chain seq x y z
N ILE A 1 -16.41 -14.56 -11.28
CA ILE A 1 -15.30 -15.04 -10.42
C ILE A 1 -15.37 -14.23 -9.13
N LYS A 2 -15.55 -14.90 -7.98
CA LYS A 2 -15.86 -14.26 -6.69
C LYS A 2 -14.63 -13.49 -6.17
N ARG A 3 -14.80 -12.19 -5.85
CA ARG A 3 -13.81 -11.26 -5.28
C ARG A 3 -13.09 -11.78 -4.01
N GLY A 4 -13.59 -12.84 -3.36
CA GLY A 4 -12.98 -13.44 -2.17
C GLY A 4 -11.79 -14.39 -2.41
N ALA A 5 -11.43 -14.72 -3.65
CA ALA A 5 -10.33 -15.67 -3.92
C ALA A 5 -8.92 -15.06 -3.75
N TYR A 6 -8.78 -13.72 -3.81
CA TYR A 6 -7.49 -13.04 -3.65
C TYR A 6 -7.03 -12.94 -2.19
N ALA A 7 -7.95 -13.13 -1.23
CA ALA A 7 -7.63 -13.16 0.20
C ALA A 7 -6.78 -14.39 0.62
N LEU A 8 -6.56 -15.36 -0.28
CA LEU A 8 -5.77 -16.57 -0.02
C LEU A 8 -4.31 -16.48 -0.50
N ILE A 9 -3.89 -15.41 -1.19
CA ILE A 9 -2.50 -15.24 -1.63
C ILE A 9 -2.05 -13.85 -1.22
N ASN A 10 -1.28 -13.78 -0.14
CA ASN A 10 -0.68 -12.57 0.44
C ASN A 10 0.04 -11.72 -0.64
N PRO A 11 -0.64 -10.80 -1.33
CA PRO A 11 -0.11 -10.28 -2.58
C PRO A 11 0.93 -9.20 -2.25
N THR A 12 1.99 -9.18 -3.06
CA THR A 12 3.06 -8.17 -3.01
C THR A 12 3.20 -7.57 -4.40
N PHE A 13 3.40 -6.27 -4.50
CA PHE A 13 3.72 -5.57 -5.74
C PHE A 13 5.14 -5.90 -6.19
N GLN A 14 6.09 -5.98 -5.25
CA GLN A 14 7.51 -6.09 -5.54
C GLN A 14 7.97 -7.56 -5.64
N HIS A 15 8.23 -8.03 -6.87
CA HIS A 15 8.83 -9.37 -7.13
C HIS A 15 10.24 -9.28 -7.71
N SER A 16 10.65 -8.09 -8.11
CA SER A 16 11.94 -7.83 -8.73
C SER A 16 12.43 -6.41 -8.39
N SER A 17 13.70 -6.14 -8.66
CA SER A 17 14.25 -4.78 -8.56
C SER A 17 13.54 -3.79 -9.48
N LYS A 18 13.06 -4.25 -10.65
CA LYS A 18 12.27 -3.45 -11.58
C LYS A 18 10.92 -3.04 -10.96
N ASP A 19 10.25 -3.95 -10.26
CA ASP A 19 8.99 -3.64 -9.57
C ASP A 19 9.22 -2.66 -8.42
N ALA A 20 10.33 -2.79 -7.69
CA ALA A 20 10.70 -1.83 -6.66
C ALA A 20 10.97 -0.43 -7.23
N GLY A 21 11.67 -0.35 -8.37
CA GLY A 21 11.87 0.90 -9.10
C GLY A 21 10.56 1.53 -9.56
N LEU A 22 9.65 0.71 -10.11
CA LEU A 22 8.33 1.17 -10.50
C LEU A 22 7.51 1.69 -9.32
N LEU A 23 7.53 1.01 -8.16
CA LEU A 23 6.84 1.51 -6.97
C LEU A 23 7.42 2.85 -6.52
N PHE A 24 8.75 2.98 -6.57
CA PHE A 24 9.41 4.25 -6.24
C PHE A 24 8.97 5.38 -7.18
N GLU A 25 8.90 5.13 -8.49
CA GLU A 25 8.41 6.11 -9.47
C GLU A 25 6.95 6.50 -9.21
N ILE A 26 6.08 5.54 -8.89
CA ILE A 26 4.68 5.79 -8.53
C ILE A 26 4.58 6.67 -7.28
N LEU A 27 5.36 6.37 -6.23
CA LEU A 27 5.36 7.17 -5.02
C LEU A 27 5.91 8.58 -5.29
N LEU A 28 6.95 8.69 -6.11
CA LEU A 28 7.59 9.95 -6.47
C LEU A 28 6.68 10.84 -7.33
N SER A 29 5.83 10.26 -8.19
CA SER A 29 4.86 10.99 -9.00
C SER A 29 3.67 11.55 -8.21
N GLY A 30 3.68 11.37 -6.88
CA GLY A 30 2.67 11.94 -6.00
C GLY A 30 1.40 11.11 -5.93
N MET A 31 1.52 9.78 -5.97
CA MET A 31 0.43 8.84 -5.65
C MET A 31 -0.38 9.31 -4.43
N GLN A 32 -1.71 9.26 -4.52
CA GLN A 32 -2.62 9.68 -3.47
C GLN A 32 -3.61 8.58 -3.13
N ILE A 33 -4.12 8.61 -1.92
CA ILE A 33 -5.25 7.80 -1.46
C ILE A 33 -6.37 8.77 -1.13
N ARG A 34 -7.50 8.69 -1.84
CA ARG A 34 -8.58 9.69 -1.75
C ARG A 34 -9.91 9.10 -1.30
N GLY A 35 -10.66 9.95 -0.61
CA GLY A 35 -12.07 9.71 -0.24
C GLY A 35 -12.24 8.66 0.84
N GLU A 36 -13.49 8.48 1.27
CA GLU A 36 -13.87 7.50 2.30
C GLU A 36 -13.64 6.06 1.84
N GLU A 37 -13.64 5.80 0.53
CA GLU A 37 -13.37 4.48 -0.06
C GLU A 37 -11.87 4.17 -0.14
N HIS A 38 -11.00 5.15 0.15
CA HIS A 38 -9.55 5.04 0.11
C HIS A 38 -9.01 4.56 -1.24
N THR A 39 -9.53 5.16 -2.32
CA THR A 39 -9.18 4.80 -3.69
C THR A 39 -7.79 5.32 -4.04
N LEU A 40 -6.99 4.49 -4.71
CA LEU A 40 -5.69 4.86 -5.23
C LEU A 40 -5.83 5.82 -6.42
N LEU A 41 -5.10 6.93 -6.40
CA LEU A 41 -4.96 7.85 -7.52
C LEU A 41 -3.48 8.02 -7.85
N ILE A 42 -3.12 7.84 -9.12
CA ILE A 42 -1.79 8.16 -9.64
C ILE A 42 -1.95 9.33 -10.60
N PRO A 43 -1.40 10.53 -10.28
CA PRO A 43 -1.55 11.71 -11.13
C PRO A 43 -0.93 11.57 -12.53
N ASP A 44 0.12 10.77 -12.63
CA ASP A 44 0.81 10.50 -13.89
C ASP A 44 0.01 9.49 -14.75
N GLU A 45 -0.46 9.94 -15.91
CA GLU A 45 -1.30 9.14 -16.81
C GLU A 45 -0.56 7.93 -17.41
N GLU A 46 0.74 8.05 -17.68
CA GLU A 46 1.53 6.94 -18.22
C GLU A 46 1.64 5.84 -17.18
N LEU A 47 2.00 6.20 -15.94
CA LEU A 47 2.05 5.26 -14.83
C LEU A 47 0.68 4.67 -14.53
N ALA A 48 -0.37 5.48 -14.48
CA ALA A 48 -1.75 5.02 -14.21
C ALA A 48 -2.25 4.00 -15.25
N SER A 49 -1.76 4.08 -16.50
CA SER A 49 -2.14 3.15 -17.57
C SER A 49 -1.52 1.75 -17.42
N LEU A 50 -0.51 1.58 -16.56
CA LEU A 50 0.22 0.33 -16.43
C LEU A 50 -0.65 -0.76 -15.79
N ARG A 51 -0.66 -1.95 -16.40
CA ARG A 51 -1.40 -3.10 -15.84
C ARG A 51 -0.92 -3.51 -14.44
N SER A 52 0.33 -3.24 -14.11
CA SER A 52 0.90 -3.50 -12.79
C SER A 52 0.25 -2.65 -11.70
N VAL A 53 -0.21 -1.43 -12.01
CA VAL A 53 -0.90 -0.56 -11.05
C VAL A 53 -2.19 -1.17 -10.53
N LYS A 54 -2.91 -1.95 -11.34
CA LYS A 54 -4.12 -2.67 -10.89
C LYS A 54 -3.87 -3.59 -9.69
N LYS A 55 -2.65 -4.10 -9.56
CA LYS A 55 -2.25 -4.93 -8.42
C LYS A 55 -1.97 -4.07 -7.19
N LEU A 56 -1.41 -2.89 -7.37
CA LEU A 56 -1.20 -1.92 -6.30
C LEU A 56 -2.54 -1.42 -5.75
N GLU A 57 -3.53 -1.17 -6.61
CA GLU A 57 -4.92 -0.84 -6.22
C GLU A 57 -5.48 -1.91 -5.26
N VAL A 58 -5.41 -3.19 -5.65
CA VAL A 58 -5.87 -4.31 -4.79
C VAL A 58 -5.11 -4.36 -3.46
N ILE A 59 -3.80 -4.10 -3.45
CA ILE A 59 -3.03 -4.09 -2.20
C ILE A 59 -3.52 -2.95 -1.30
N CYS A 60 -3.64 -1.73 -1.83
CA CYS A 60 -4.11 -0.56 -1.09
C CYS A 60 -5.55 -0.72 -0.58
N GLU A 61 -6.42 -1.32 -1.39
CA GLU A 61 -7.85 -1.43 -1.09
C GLU A 61 -8.21 -2.64 -0.23
N ASP A 62 -7.60 -3.81 -0.47
CA ASP A 62 -8.04 -5.06 0.15
C ASP A 62 -7.07 -5.60 1.21
N VAL A 63 -5.82 -5.11 1.24
CA VAL A 63 -4.75 -5.68 2.09
C VAL A 63 -4.27 -4.73 3.17
N LEU A 64 -4.13 -3.44 2.87
CA LEU A 64 -3.60 -2.49 3.86
C LEU A 64 -4.58 -2.26 5.02
N PRO A 65 -4.07 -2.10 6.25
CA PRO A 65 -4.91 -1.82 7.41
C PRO A 65 -5.52 -0.42 7.30
N LYS A 66 -6.86 -0.34 7.23
CA LYS A 66 -7.59 0.93 7.13
C LYS A 66 -8.03 1.49 8.49
N ARG A 67 -8.13 0.64 9.51
CA ARG A 67 -8.57 1.08 10.85
C ARG A 67 -7.40 1.54 11.69
N LEU A 68 -7.58 2.64 12.42
CA LEU A 68 -6.57 3.17 13.35
C LEU A 68 -6.12 2.13 14.38
N SER A 69 -7.02 1.27 14.85
CA SER A 69 -6.69 0.17 15.76
C SER A 69 -5.72 -0.85 15.14
N ASP A 70 -5.93 -1.20 13.87
CA ASP A 70 -5.08 -2.15 13.16
C ASP A 70 -3.70 -1.55 12.86
N ILE A 71 -3.67 -0.26 12.49
CA ILE A 71 -2.43 0.51 12.31
C ILE A 71 -1.64 0.57 13.62
N ARG A 72 -2.28 0.94 14.74
CA ARG A 72 -1.63 0.99 16.06
C ARG A 72 -1.07 -0.37 16.49
N ARG A 73 -1.82 -1.45 16.24
CA ARG A 73 -1.34 -2.81 16.50
C ARG A 73 -0.09 -3.12 15.67
N LEU A 74 -0.11 -2.85 14.37
CA LEU A 74 1.04 -3.03 13.49
C LEU A 74 2.26 -2.23 13.98
N THR A 75 2.08 -0.96 14.35
CA THR A 75 3.17 -0.13 14.88
C THR A 75 3.77 -0.70 16.18
N ALA A 76 2.93 -1.18 17.09
CA ALA A 76 3.38 -1.80 18.34
C ALA A 76 4.17 -3.10 18.09
N GLU A 77 3.70 -3.94 17.17
CA GLU A 77 4.39 -5.17 16.74
C GLU A 77 5.75 -4.86 16.11
N LEU A 78 5.82 -3.86 15.24
CA LEU A 78 7.06 -3.40 14.62
C LEU A 78 8.06 -2.86 15.65
N ALA A 79 7.60 -2.11 16.65
CA ALA A 79 8.45 -1.53 17.69
C ALA A 79 9.09 -2.59 18.61
N GLN A 80 8.41 -3.72 18.82
CA GLN A 80 8.92 -4.82 19.65
C GLN A 80 9.82 -5.78 18.87
N ARG A 81 9.81 -5.70 17.54
CA ARG A 81 10.51 -6.64 16.67
C ARG A 81 12.03 -6.44 16.75
N ARG A 82 12.76 -7.55 16.88
CA ARG A 82 14.24 -7.59 16.91
C ARG A 82 14.86 -8.27 15.70
N VAL A 83 14.04 -8.71 14.75
CA VAL A 83 14.45 -9.40 13.53
C VAL A 83 14.04 -8.59 12.31
N PRO A 84 14.80 -8.64 11.21
CA PRO A 84 14.43 -7.97 9.97
C PRO A 84 13.02 -8.35 9.49
N LEU A 85 12.38 -7.43 8.77
CA LEU A 85 11.12 -7.71 8.10
C LEU A 85 11.34 -8.72 6.98
N SER A 86 10.37 -9.61 6.79
CA SER A 86 10.29 -10.34 5.52
C SER A 86 10.02 -9.32 4.41
N TRP A 87 10.40 -9.63 3.18
CA TRP A 87 10.16 -8.73 2.06
C TRP A 87 8.68 -8.31 1.91
N PRO A 88 7.70 -9.24 2.00
CA PRO A 88 6.28 -8.85 2.00
C PRO A 88 5.88 -7.94 3.15
N ASP A 89 6.41 -8.16 4.36
CA ASP A 89 6.10 -7.33 5.53
C ASP A 89 6.71 -5.94 5.40
N PHE A 90 7.91 -5.85 4.81
CA PHE A 90 8.57 -4.58 4.52
C PHE A 90 7.73 -3.76 3.55
N GLU A 91 7.33 -4.36 2.43
CA GLU A 91 6.47 -3.71 1.43
C GLU A 91 5.17 -3.19 2.06
N ARG A 92 4.47 -4.04 2.83
CA ARG A 92 3.22 -3.63 3.51
C ARG A 92 3.44 -2.52 4.51
N THR A 93 4.55 -2.57 5.25
CA THR A 93 4.87 -1.53 6.24
C THR A 93 5.10 -0.19 5.55
N VAL A 94 5.85 -0.15 4.46
CA VAL A 94 6.08 1.06 3.67
C VAL A 94 4.77 1.59 3.09
N LEU A 95 3.97 0.74 2.46
CA LEU A 95 2.68 1.15 1.89
C LEU A 95 1.70 1.63 2.97
N THR A 96 1.70 1.00 4.16
CA THR A 96 0.91 1.46 5.30
C THR A 96 1.38 2.83 5.81
N LEU A 97 2.69 3.10 5.81
CA LEU A 97 3.23 4.41 6.18
C LEU A 97 2.76 5.49 5.20
N VAL A 98 2.84 5.23 3.90
CA VAL A 98 2.34 6.14 2.86
C VAL A 98 0.85 6.38 3.07
N TYR A 99 0.07 5.29 3.20
CA TYR A 99 -1.38 5.36 3.43
C TYR A 99 -1.75 6.22 4.64
N THR A 100 -1.10 5.98 5.77
CA THR A 100 -1.39 6.69 7.02
C THR A 100 -1.00 8.15 6.96
N SER A 101 0.12 8.49 6.31
CA SER A 101 0.54 9.89 6.13
C SER A 101 -0.50 10.71 5.34
N GLN A 102 -1.11 10.11 4.32
CA GLN A 102 -2.08 10.78 3.46
C GLN A 102 -3.47 10.84 4.08
N THR A 103 -3.88 9.78 4.77
CA THR A 103 -5.19 9.75 5.45
C THR A 103 -5.21 10.68 6.67
N LEU A 104 -4.11 10.79 7.43
CA LEU A 104 -4.00 11.73 8.54
C LEU A 104 -3.99 13.19 8.06
N ALA A 105 -3.32 13.48 6.93
CA ALA A 105 -3.33 14.81 6.33
C ALA A 105 -4.76 15.24 5.98
N GLN A 106 -5.55 14.34 5.38
CA GLN A 106 -6.95 14.59 5.02
C GLN A 106 -7.92 14.74 6.21
N ILE A 107 -7.55 14.28 7.41
CA ILE A 107 -8.35 14.52 8.63
C ILE A 107 -8.10 15.93 9.20
N THR A 108 -6.98 16.56 8.81
CA THR A 108 -6.54 17.85 9.38
C THR A 108 -6.91 19.04 8.49
N ASP A 109 -7.36 18.80 7.26
CA ASP A 109 -7.93 19.78 6.32
C ASP A 109 -9.46 19.87 6.48
#